data_AF-A0A011NGK7-F1
#
_entry.id   AF-A0A011NGK7-F1
#
_cell.length_a   1.000
_cell.length_b   1.000
_cell.length_c   1.000
_cell.angle_alpha   90.00
_cell.angle_beta   90.00
_cell.angle_gamma   90.00
#
_symmetry.space_group_name_H-M   'P 1'
#
loop_
_entity.id
_entity.type
_entity.pdbx_description
1 polymer ?
#
loop_
_entity_poly.entity_id
_entity_poly.type
_entity_poly.pdbx_seq_one_letter_code
_entity_poly.pdbx_strand_id
1 'polypeptide(L)'
;MIELSLADIGRALASREISSVELTGIYLDRIARLNPQLNAFITVDPERSLAQARAADDRLARGETRALTGIPIAHKDIFCARDWLTTCGSKMLRCRQSTRKGSSRWRTPRSWRNACVRTA
;
A
#
# COMPACT_ATOMS: atom_id res chain seq x y z
N MET A 1 -2.87 -17.15 -6.37
CA MET A 1 -2.10 -15.91 -6.62
C MET A 1 -1.54 -15.26 -5.35
N ILE A 2 -2.24 -15.29 -4.20
CA ILE A 2 -1.82 -14.57 -2.96
C ILE A 2 -0.66 -15.25 -2.21
N GLU A 3 -0.30 -16.49 -2.55
CA GLU A 3 0.76 -17.27 -1.90
C GLU A 3 2.13 -17.13 -2.59
N LEU A 4 2.31 -16.15 -3.47
CA LEU A 4 3.58 -15.87 -4.13
C LEU A 4 4.50 -15.05 -3.22
N SER A 5 5.81 -15.32 -3.27
CA SER A 5 6.77 -14.47 -2.57
C SER A 5 6.85 -13.09 -3.22
N LEU A 6 7.35 -12.09 -2.48
CA LEU A 6 7.57 -10.75 -3.02
C LEU A 6 8.44 -10.77 -4.28
N ALA A 7 9.44 -11.64 -4.32
CA ALA A 7 10.33 -11.80 -5.47
C ALA A 7 9.59 -12.41 -6.68
N ASP A 8 8.67 -13.34 -6.44
CA ASP A 8 7.88 -13.96 -7.50
C ASP A 8 6.87 -12.97 -8.09
N ILE A 9 6.22 -12.17 -7.23
CA ILE A 9 5.32 -11.10 -7.65
C ILE A 9 6.09 -10.07 -8.49
N GLY A 10 7.28 -9.66 -8.04
CA GLY A 10 8.12 -8.73 -8.79
C GLY A 10 8.53 -9.28 -10.16
N ARG A 11 8.85 -10.58 -10.25
CA ARG A 11 9.15 -11.25 -11.52
C ARG A 11 7.92 -11.30 -12.43
N ALA A 12 6.76 -11.67 -11.91
CA ALA A 12 5.51 -11.73 -12.68
C ALA A 12 5.05 -10.36 -13.20
N LEU A 13 5.25 -9.29 -12.41
CA LEU A 13 5.01 -7.91 -12.86
C LEU A 13 5.99 -7.48 -13.95
N ALA A 14 7.28 -7.86 -13.81
CA ALA A 14 8.30 -7.55 -14.80
C ALA A 14 8.11 -8.32 -16.12
N SER A 15 7.66 -9.58 -16.06
CA SER A 15 7.32 -10.41 -17.23
C SER A 15 5.94 -10.09 -17.81
N ARG A 16 5.17 -9.19 -17.18
CA ARG A 16 3.79 -8.82 -17.55
C ARG A 16 2.81 -10.00 -17.54
N GLU A 17 3.10 -11.02 -16.73
CA GLU A 17 2.16 -12.11 -16.45
C GLU A 17 0.98 -11.64 -15.60
N ILE A 18 1.18 -10.60 -14.80
CA ILE A 18 0.18 -9.98 -13.92
C ILE A 18 0.30 -8.46 -14.05
N SER A 19 -0.82 -7.74 -14.03
CA SER A 19 -0.84 -6.26 -13.92
C SER A 19 -0.85 -5.80 -12.46
N SER A 20 -0.22 -4.65 -12.17
CA SER A 20 -0.28 -4.01 -10.86
C SER A 20 -1.72 -3.68 -10.45
N VAL A 21 -2.56 -3.28 -11.42
CA VAL A 21 -3.98 -2.98 -11.19
C VAL A 21 -4.74 -4.23 -10.77
N GLU A 22 -4.53 -5.36 -11.46
CA GLU A 22 -5.15 -6.64 -11.12
C GLU A 22 -4.74 -7.10 -9.73
N LEU A 23 -3.43 -7.05 -9.45
CA LEU A 23 -2.87 -7.41 -8.15
C LEU A 23 -3.47 -6.54 -7.03
N THR A 24 -3.51 -5.23 -7.24
CA THR A 24 -4.07 -4.28 -6.26
C THR A 24 -5.56 -4.52 -6.04
N GLY A 25 -6.32 -4.79 -7.09
CA GLY A 25 -7.75 -5.12 -7.01
C GLY A 25 -8.01 -6.36 -6.14
N ILE A 26 -7.25 -7.44 -6.35
CA ILE A 26 -7.35 -8.67 -5.55
C ILE A 26 -7.13 -8.40 -4.06
N TYR A 27 -6.15 -7.57 -3.70
CA TYR A 27 -5.91 -7.22 -2.30
C TYR A 27 -7.00 -6.30 -1.73
N LEU A 28 -7.50 -5.33 -2.50
CA LEU A 28 -8.60 -4.46 -2.06
C LEU A 28 -9.88 -5.26 -1.78
N ASP A 29 -10.23 -6.22 -2.64
CA ASP A 29 -11.38 -7.10 -2.43
C ASP A 29 -11.23 -7.95 -1.16
N ARG A 30 -10.01 -8.46 -0.92
CA ARG A 30 -9.70 -9.23 0.29
C ARG A 30 -9.77 -8.36 1.54
N ILE A 31 -9.34 -7.11 1.46
CA ILE A 31 -9.44 -6.14 2.56
C ILE A 31 -10.92 -5.84 2.84
N ALA A 32 -11.72 -5.58 1.81
CA ALA A 32 -13.15 -5.33 1.98
C ALA A 32 -13.86 -6.51 2.68
N ARG A 33 -13.48 -7.75 2.33
CA ARG A 33 -14.06 -8.97 2.93
C ARG A 33 -13.60 -9.23 4.37
N LEU A 34 -12.32 -9.06 4.68
CA LEU A 34 -11.73 -9.52 5.95
C LEU A 34 -11.52 -8.41 6.98
N ASN A 35 -11.34 -7.16 6.57
CA ASN A 35 -11.07 -6.06 7.48
C ASN A 35 -12.19 -5.80 8.51
N PRO A 36 -13.50 -6.00 8.21
CA PRO A 36 -14.54 -5.86 9.23
C PRO A 36 -14.37 -6.79 10.44
N GLN A 37 -13.72 -7.94 10.26
CA GLN A 37 -13.46 -8.92 11.33
C GLN A 37 -12.08 -8.72 11.96
N LEU A 38 -11.07 -8.39 11.15
CA LEU A 38 -9.68 -8.30 11.60
C LEU A 38 -9.30 -6.91 12.15
N ASN A 39 -9.99 -5.85 11.71
CA ASN A 39 -9.69 -4.46 12.02
C ASN A 39 -8.19 -4.10 11.82
N ALA A 40 -7.62 -4.55 10.70
CA ALA A 40 -6.19 -4.41 10.40
C ALA A 40 -5.85 -3.06 9.73
N PHE A 41 -6.81 -2.49 9.02
CA PHE A 41 -6.69 -1.25 8.27
C PHE A 41 -7.57 -0.14 8.85
N ILE A 42 -6.98 1.04 9.06
CA ILE A 42 -7.69 2.24 9.53
C ILE A 42 -8.29 2.99 8.34
N THR A 43 -7.44 3.32 7.36
CA THR A 43 -7.82 4.06 6.16
C THR A 43 -7.49 3.23 4.93
N VAL A 44 -8.48 3.02 4.07
CA VAL A 44 -8.34 2.36 2.77
C VAL A 44 -8.97 3.28 1.74
N ASP A 45 -8.23 3.58 0.67
CA ASP A 45 -8.68 4.43 -0.44
C ASP A 45 -8.50 3.63 -1.75
N PRO A 46 -9.52 2.87 -2.18
CA PRO A 46 -9.44 2.01 -3.36
C PRO A 46 -9.12 2.78 -4.65
N GLU A 47 -9.75 3.94 -4.85
CA GLU A 47 -9.59 4.75 -6.05
C GLU A 47 -8.14 5.22 -6.19
N ARG A 48 -7.58 5.76 -5.11
CA ARG A 48 -6.18 6.22 -5.08
C ARG A 48 -5.19 5.06 -5.21
N SER A 49 -5.45 3.93 -4.56
CA SER A 49 -4.60 2.73 -4.71
C SER A 49 -4.59 2.21 -6.15
N LEU A 50 -5.75 2.18 -6.82
CA LEU A 50 -5.84 1.78 -8.23
C LEU A 50 -5.20 2.81 -9.18
N ALA A 51 -5.31 4.10 -8.89
CA ALA A 51 -4.63 5.14 -9.66
C ALA A 51 -3.10 5.01 -9.56
N GLN A 52 -2.58 4.70 -8.36
CA GLN A 52 -1.15 4.41 -8.16
C GLN A 52 -0.70 3.14 -8.90
N ALA A 53 -1.53 2.10 -8.90
CA ALA A 53 -1.27 0.86 -9.63
C ALA A 53 -1.19 1.09 -11.15
N ARG A 54 -2.11 1.87 -11.73
CA ARG A 54 -2.06 2.25 -13.16
C ARG A 54 -0.78 3.00 -13.50
N ALA A 55 -0.39 3.97 -12.67
CA ALA A 55 0.85 4.71 -12.87
C ALA A 55 2.10 3.82 -12.73
N ALA A 56 2.05 2.78 -11.90
CA ALA A 56 3.11 1.79 -11.81
C ALA A 56 3.18 0.90 -13.05
N ASP A 57 2.05 0.45 -13.59
CA ASP A 57 1.99 -0.30 -14.85
C ASP A 57 2.55 0.52 -16.02
N ASP A 58 2.24 1.82 -16.11
CA ASP A 58 2.82 2.71 -17.12
C ASP A 58 4.36 2.80 -16.99
N ARG A 59 4.90 2.78 -15.77
CA ARG A 59 6.35 2.78 -15.52
C ARG A 59 6.99 1.45 -15.88
N LEU A 60 6.32 0.33 -15.58
CA LEU A 60 6.74 -1.01 -16.03
C LEU A 60 6.74 -1.08 -17.57
N ALA A 61 5.75 -0.47 -18.22
CA ALA A 61 5.67 -0.41 -19.68
C ALA A 61 6.85 0.33 -20.32
N ARG A 62 7.32 1.40 -19.66
CA ARG A 62 8.49 2.21 -20.08
C ARG A 62 9.84 1.60 -19.73
N GLY A 63 9.88 0.45 -19.05
CA GLY A 63 11.13 -0.16 -18.58
C GLY A 63 11.75 0.54 -17.37
N GLU A 64 11.03 1.44 -16.69
CA GLU A 64 11.49 2.13 -15.48
C GLU A 64 11.27 1.27 -14.21
N THR A 65 11.66 0.00 -14.29
CA THR A 65 11.41 -0.99 -13.24
C THR A 65 12.36 -0.78 -12.06
N ARG A 66 11.80 -0.58 -10.87
CA ARG A 66 12.50 -0.68 -9.58
C ARG A 66 11.98 -1.87 -8.80
N ALA A 67 12.74 -2.32 -7.79
CA ALA A 67 12.48 -3.54 -7.02
C ALA A 67 11.04 -3.72 -6.49
N LEU A 68 10.31 -2.64 -6.21
CA LEU A 68 8.95 -2.70 -5.64
C LEU A 68 7.88 -2.05 -6.54
N THR A 69 8.19 -1.79 -7.81
CA THR A 69 7.28 -1.05 -8.69
C THR A 69 6.01 -1.86 -8.92
N GLY A 70 4.86 -1.30 -8.54
CA GLY A 70 3.56 -1.93 -8.78
C GLY A 70 3.16 -2.98 -7.76
N ILE A 71 3.95 -3.15 -6.69
CA ILE A 71 3.58 -4.05 -5.58
C ILE A 71 2.75 -3.26 -4.55
N PRO A 72 1.57 -3.75 -4.15
CA PRO A 72 0.77 -3.14 -3.08
C PRO A 72 1.45 -3.35 -1.71
N ILE A 73 1.65 -2.27 -0.97
CA ILE A 73 2.31 -2.20 0.35
C ILE A 73 1.46 -1.49 1.39
N ALA A 74 1.18 -2.17 2.50
CA ALA A 74 0.57 -1.55 3.66
C ALA A 74 1.59 -0.81 4.54
N HIS A 75 1.37 0.48 4.79
CA HIS A 75 2.13 1.33 5.69
C HIS A 75 1.43 1.52 7.03
N LYS A 76 2.15 1.33 8.13
CA LYS A 76 1.64 1.65 9.46
C LYS A 76 1.11 3.11 9.55
N ASP A 77 -0.02 3.34 10.24
CA ASP A 77 -0.67 4.67 10.36
C ASP A 77 0.09 5.67 11.26
N ILE A 78 1.40 5.48 11.40
CA ILE A 78 2.33 6.43 12.03
C ILE A 78 3.14 7.19 10.98
N PHE A 79 3.14 6.72 9.73
CA PHE A 79 3.91 7.33 8.67
C PHE A 79 3.08 8.38 7.95
N CYS A 80 3.54 9.63 8.04
CA CYS A 80 2.96 10.74 7.30
C CYS A 80 3.00 10.47 5.79
N ALA A 81 1.81 10.31 5.24
CA ALA A 81 1.58 9.99 3.85
C ALA A 81 0.88 11.20 3.21
N ARG A 82 1.57 11.92 2.31
CA ARG A 82 0.99 13.11 1.66
C ARG A 82 -0.37 12.78 1.05
N ASP A 83 -1.38 13.58 1.38
CA ASP A 83 -2.77 13.45 0.92
C ASP A 83 -3.48 12.16 1.39
N TRP A 84 -2.93 11.49 2.41
CA TRP A 84 -3.61 10.44 3.16
C TRP A 84 -3.94 10.94 4.57
N LEU A 85 -4.98 10.36 5.15
CA LEU A 85 -5.28 10.54 6.57
C LEU A 85 -4.24 9.79 7.40
N THR A 86 -3.61 10.47 8.36
CA THR A 86 -2.68 9.84 9.31
C THR A 86 -3.15 10.17 10.72
N THR A 87 -3.61 9.15 11.46
CA THR A 87 -4.21 9.36 12.80
C THR A 87 -3.33 8.85 13.95
N CYS A 88 -2.30 8.06 13.65
CA CYS A 88 -1.55 7.29 14.66
C CYS A 88 -2.45 6.43 15.54
N GLY A 89 -3.65 6.07 15.06
CA GLY A 89 -4.68 5.37 15.85
C GLY A 89 -5.27 6.21 17.00
N SER A 90 -5.13 7.54 16.99
CA SER A 90 -5.61 8.42 18.06
C SER A 90 -6.69 9.41 17.58
N LYS A 91 -7.70 9.64 18.43
CA LYS A 91 -8.74 10.66 18.19
C LYS A 91 -8.17 12.07 18.06
N MET A 92 -7.03 12.34 18.69
CA MET A 92 -6.36 13.65 18.67
C MET A 92 -5.98 14.10 17.25
N LEU A 93 -5.61 13.16 16.37
CA LEU A 93 -5.13 13.46 15.01
C LEU A 93 -6.18 13.19 13.93
N ARG A 94 -7.41 12.86 14.30
CA ARG A 94 -8.45 12.37 13.39
C ARG A 94 -8.85 13.35 12.27
N CYS A 95 -8.62 14.66 12.43
CA CYS A 95 -8.92 15.68 11.41
C CYS A 95 -7.68 16.17 10.63
N ARG A 96 -6.51 15.56 10.81
CA ARG A 96 -5.27 16.05 10.19
C ARG A 96 -4.89 15.21 8.96
N GLN A 97 -5.06 15.80 7.78
CA GLN A 97 -4.45 15.27 6.57
C GLN A 97 -2.96 15.64 6.54
N SER A 98 -2.12 14.69 6.14
CA SER A 98 -0.68 14.95 6.10
C SER A 98 -0.33 15.75 4.85
N THR A 99 0.24 16.95 5.04
CA THR A 99 0.72 17.82 3.95
C THR A 99 2.18 17.56 3.57
N ARG A 100 2.86 16.66 4.30
CA ARG A 100 4.29 16.34 4.12
C ARG A 100 4.52 14.82 4.10
N LYS A 101 5.50 14.36 3.31
CA LYS A 101 5.92 12.95 3.28
C LYS A 101 6.90 12.68 4.43
N GLY A 102 6.60 11.71 5.29
CA GLY A 102 7.51 11.28 6.36
C GLY A 102 8.72 10.52 5.82
N SER A 103 9.88 10.68 6.45
CA SER A 103 11.07 9.86 6.19
C SER A 103 11.01 8.57 7.02
N SER A 104 11.37 7.43 6.43
CA SER A 104 11.24 6.09 7.04
C SER A 104 12.34 5.75 8.06
N ARG A 105 13.19 6.70 8.47
CA ARG A 105 14.37 6.42 9.28
C ARG A 105 14.06 6.39 10.78
N TRP A 106 13.61 5.23 11.28
CA TRP A 106 13.50 4.93 12.71
C TRP A 106 13.89 3.47 13.02
N ARG A 107 14.76 3.26 14.02
CA ARG A 107 15.02 1.94 14.64
C ARG A 107 13.89 1.67 15.64
N THR A 108 13.21 0.52 15.54
CA THR A 108 11.99 0.22 16.32
C THR A 108 12.18 -0.83 17.41
N PRO A 109 11.60 -0.66 18.61
CA PRO A 109 11.19 -1.77 19.47
C PRO A 109 9.86 -2.39 19.01
N ARG A 110 9.76 -3.71 19.18
CA ARG A 110 8.63 -4.60 18.88
C ARG A 110 7.37 -4.22 19.68
N SER A 111 6.37 -3.62 19.05
CA SER A 111 4.92 -3.87 19.28
C SER A 111 4.07 -2.67 18.87
N TRP A 112 3.79 -2.45 17.58
CA TRP A 112 2.52 -1.78 17.27
C TRP A 112 1.91 -2.20 15.95
N ARG A 113 0.63 -2.57 16.02
CA ARG A 113 -0.23 -2.97 14.92
C ARG A 113 -1.03 -1.75 14.46
N ASN A 114 -1.24 -1.64 13.14
CA ASN A 114 -2.27 -0.89 12.39
C ASN A 114 -1.68 -0.15 11.19
N ALA A 115 -2.15 -0.49 9.98
CA ALA A 115 -1.64 -0.01 8.71
C ALA A 115 -2.72 0.65 7.81
N CYS A 116 -2.25 1.34 6.78
CA CYS A 116 -2.94 2.02 5.69
C CYS A 116 -2.34 1.46 4.39
N VAL A 117 -3.13 1.06 3.41
CA VAL A 117 -2.60 0.50 2.15
C VAL A 117 -2.08 1.61 1.25
N ARG A 118 -0.90 1.42 0.66
CA ARG A 118 -0.41 2.14 -0.51
C ARG A 118 0.01 1.14 -1.57
N THR A 119 0.21 1.60 -2.80
CA THR A 119 0.97 0.86 -3.80
C THR A 119 2.29 1.59 -4.00
N ALA A 120 3.40 0.84 -4.09
CA ALA A 120 4.77 1.38 -4.13
C ALA A 120 5.24 1.77 -5.53
#